data_AF-A0A7V8ABE2-F1
#
_entry.id   AF-A0A7V8ABE2-F1
#
_cell.length_a   1.000
_cell.length_b   1.000
_cell.length_c   1.000
_cell.angle_alpha   90.00
_cell.angle_beta   90.00
_cell.angle_gamma   90.00
#
_symmetry.space_group_name_H-M   'P 1'
#
loop_
_entity.id
_entity.type
_entity.pdbx_description
1 polymer ?
#
loop_
_entity_poly.entity_id
_entity_poly.type
_entity_poly.pdbx_seq_one_letter_code
_entity_poly.pdbx_strand_id
1 'polypeptide(L)'
;MTCLKPEAAIPRATTNSEKDYNSLDVMNPRAPMPTPKELRNGGQVKANAIAPRGLYRPNNNILTPQMTSPEYVQLSTAAALTMGLMDGKMHRCECTRCLNILLTYPEGCRANCAYCGLARHREAERDYADRNFIRVDWPAVPMEQIAETVGRDAAASPFHRMCISMITHPRSDEDTITVLKTWTKYVDPDAMPISILSNPTTMERKDVQMLRDLGSDIFTVALDAATPLIFDKTRGKGVQSPHSWQKYWEILEDAKDIFGPKKFGAHIIVGMGETEFEILSLIQQIVDMGGHSHLFCFYPEKGSLMDHLPATPRDQWRRVQLARYMIDYCGVRVEQMGFDNEGRVISYGLSQAEVEMTINSGIAFRTSGCPGKFADDISACDRPYGDSPPSNIASYPFAPEAKDLRLIRTQLNMENPLDPYIEGEELE
;
A
#
# COMPACT_ATOMS: atom_id res chain seq x y z
N MET A 1 -7.91 -22.17 4.30
CA MET A 1 -6.61 -21.86 3.66
C MET A 1 -6.43 -20.35 3.72
N THR A 2 -5.28 -19.88 4.22
CA THR A 2 -4.93 -18.46 4.25
C THR A 2 -4.78 -17.93 2.82
N CYS A 3 -5.06 -16.64 2.60
CA CYS A 3 -4.87 -16.02 1.30
C CYS A 3 -3.44 -15.51 1.07
N LEU A 4 -2.58 -15.59 2.09
CA LEU A 4 -1.14 -15.49 1.92
C LEU A 4 -0.63 -16.63 1.04
N LYS A 5 0.19 -16.30 0.04
CA LYS A 5 0.83 -17.30 -0.80
C LYS A 5 1.90 -18.04 0.03
N PRO A 6 1.77 -19.37 0.26
CA PRO A 6 2.78 -20.12 0.99
C PRO A 6 4.00 -20.30 0.09
N GLU A 7 4.95 -19.37 0.20
CA GLU A 7 6.23 -19.47 -0.49
C GLU A 7 7.25 -20.14 0.45
N ALA A 8 8.01 -21.12 -0.07
CA ALA A 8 8.88 -22.04 0.68
C ALA A 8 10.06 -21.39 1.47
N ALA A 9 10.07 -20.08 1.64
CA ALA A 9 11.00 -19.37 2.49
C ALA A 9 10.27 -18.16 3.11
N ILE A 10 9.88 -18.28 4.37
CA ILE A 10 9.72 -17.10 5.23
C ILE A 10 11.10 -16.44 5.23
N PRO A 11 11.23 -15.12 5.00
CA PRO A 11 12.52 -14.45 5.17
C PRO A 11 13.06 -14.88 6.52
N ARG A 12 14.28 -15.44 6.55
CA ARG A 12 14.98 -15.61 7.81
C ARG A 12 14.87 -14.27 8.51
N ALA A 13 14.25 -14.26 9.69
CA ALA A 13 14.58 -13.25 10.68
C ALA A 13 16.09 -13.40 10.85
N THR A 14 16.85 -12.63 10.08
CA THR A 14 18.26 -12.41 10.38
C THR A 14 18.19 -11.46 11.56
N THR A 15 17.98 -12.08 12.72
CA THR A 15 18.34 -11.56 14.02
C THR A 15 19.80 -11.17 13.90
N ASN A 16 20.06 -9.89 13.61
CA ASN A 16 21.37 -9.23 13.77
C ASN A 16 21.35 -7.71 13.46
N SER A 17 20.20 -7.02 13.51
CA SER A 17 20.28 -5.63 13.97
C SER A 17 20.06 -5.67 15.48
N GLU A 18 21.10 -5.40 16.27
CA GLU A 18 20.95 -5.01 17.68
C GLU A 18 20.06 -3.76 17.81
N LYS A 19 19.82 -3.07 16.69
CA LYS A 19 19.01 -1.87 16.57
C LYS A 19 17.54 -2.22 16.34
N ASP A 20 16.68 -1.47 17.02
CA ASP A 20 15.22 -1.51 16.95
C ASP A 20 14.66 -0.68 15.76
N TYR A 21 15.50 -0.39 14.76
CA TYR A 21 15.17 0.35 13.53
C TYR A 21 16.03 -0.12 12.35
N ASN A 22 15.55 0.10 11.13
CA ASN A 22 16.29 -0.17 9.90
C ASN A 22 17.17 1.04 9.51
N SER A 23 18.49 0.88 9.57
CA SER A 23 19.43 1.97 9.25
C SER A 23 19.75 2.08 7.75
N LEU A 24 20.08 3.30 7.30
CA LEU A 24 20.37 3.60 5.89
C LEU A 24 21.55 2.79 5.31
N ASP A 25 22.53 2.42 6.14
CA ASP A 25 23.70 1.63 5.75
C ASP A 25 23.38 0.14 5.54
N VAL A 26 22.31 -0.36 6.15
CA VAL A 26 21.83 -1.74 5.95
C VAL A 26 20.86 -1.82 4.76
N MET A 27 19.98 -0.81 4.60
CA MET A 27 18.90 -0.83 3.63
C MET A 27 19.34 -0.50 2.20
N ASN A 28 20.19 -1.34 1.62
CA ASN A 28 20.71 -1.18 0.26
C ASN A 28 20.12 -2.23 -0.70
N PRO A 29 19.34 -1.81 -1.71
CA PRO A 29 18.86 -2.72 -2.75
C PRO A 29 19.99 -3.36 -3.55
N ARG A 30 19.75 -4.57 -4.07
CA ARG A 30 20.59 -5.13 -5.14
C ARG A 30 20.45 -4.31 -6.42
N ALA A 31 21.49 -4.34 -7.26
CA ALA A 31 21.37 -3.85 -8.62
C ALA A 31 20.44 -4.77 -9.45
N PRO A 32 19.55 -4.22 -10.30
CA PRO A 32 18.72 -5.06 -11.15
C PRO A 32 19.54 -5.77 -12.22
N MET A 33 19.26 -7.06 -12.40
CA MET A 33 19.88 -7.87 -13.43
C MET A 33 19.22 -7.66 -14.80
N PRO A 34 19.95 -7.85 -15.92
CA PRO A 34 19.38 -7.72 -17.25
C PRO A 34 18.28 -8.75 -17.51
N THR A 35 17.14 -8.30 -18.04
CA THR A 35 16.07 -9.19 -18.52
C THR A 35 16.45 -9.80 -19.88
N PRO A 36 16.26 -11.12 -20.09
CA PRO A 36 16.42 -11.77 -21.40
C PRO A 36 15.58 -11.09 -22.48
N LYS A 37 16.12 -10.96 -23.70
CA LYS A 37 15.54 -10.10 -24.76
C LYS A 37 14.11 -10.50 -25.13
N GLU A 38 13.85 -11.79 -25.16
CA GLU A 38 12.59 -12.44 -25.48
C GLU A 38 11.52 -12.28 -24.38
N LEU A 39 11.92 -12.00 -23.15
CA LEU A 39 11.00 -11.78 -22.02
C LEU A 39 10.66 -10.30 -21.81
N ARG A 40 11.51 -9.39 -22.30
CA ARG A 40 11.35 -7.93 -22.12
C ARG A 40 9.99 -7.44 -22.59
N ASN A 41 9.40 -6.54 -21.80
CA ASN A 41 8.12 -5.90 -22.06
C ASN A 41 7.02 -6.94 -22.34
N GLY A 42 6.96 -8.03 -21.58
CA GLY A 42 5.94 -9.07 -21.74
C GLY A 42 6.08 -9.86 -23.05
N GLY A 43 7.29 -10.04 -23.55
CA GLY A 43 7.54 -10.64 -24.87
C GLY A 43 6.89 -12.03 -25.03
N GLN A 44 6.91 -12.85 -23.97
CA GLN A 44 6.26 -14.16 -23.96
C GLN A 44 4.74 -14.07 -24.12
N VAL A 45 4.06 -13.22 -23.33
CA VAL A 45 2.60 -13.03 -23.39
C VAL A 45 2.17 -12.49 -24.76
N LYS A 46 2.94 -11.53 -25.30
CA LYS A 46 2.65 -10.93 -26.61
C LYS A 46 2.86 -11.91 -27.76
N ALA A 47 3.91 -12.73 -27.70
CA ALA A 47 4.19 -13.73 -28.74
C ALA A 47 3.12 -14.83 -28.79
N ASN A 48 2.64 -15.28 -27.63
CA ASN A 48 1.63 -16.34 -27.56
C ASN A 48 0.21 -15.85 -27.87
N ALA A 49 -0.08 -14.56 -27.63
CA ALA A 49 -1.35 -13.91 -27.96
C ALA A 49 -2.61 -14.66 -27.53
N ILE A 50 -2.55 -15.31 -26.36
CA ILE A 50 -3.69 -16.03 -25.79
C ILE A 50 -4.77 -15.02 -25.40
N ALA A 51 -5.93 -15.13 -26.03
CA ALA A 51 -7.07 -14.27 -25.72
C ALA A 51 -7.58 -14.53 -24.29
N PRO A 52 -7.86 -13.49 -23.50
CA PRO A 52 -8.43 -13.65 -22.16
C PRO A 52 -9.86 -14.21 -22.23
N ARG A 53 -10.25 -14.99 -21.21
CA ARG A 53 -11.60 -15.58 -21.10
C ARG A 53 -12.10 -15.44 -19.66
N GLY A 54 -12.95 -14.44 -19.41
CA GLY A 54 -13.50 -14.19 -18.07
C GLY A 54 -12.41 -13.99 -17.01
N LEU A 55 -12.69 -14.41 -15.77
CA LEU A 55 -11.76 -14.37 -14.64
C LEU A 55 -10.51 -15.21 -14.91
N TYR A 56 -9.33 -14.64 -14.63
CA TYR A 56 -8.06 -15.37 -14.57
C TYR A 56 -7.42 -15.25 -13.20
N ARG A 57 -7.00 -16.40 -12.68
CA ARG A 57 -6.22 -16.50 -11.45
C ARG A 57 -4.77 -16.82 -11.83
N PRO A 58 -3.77 -16.19 -11.20
CA PRO A 58 -2.35 -16.53 -11.41
C PRO A 58 -2.12 -18.04 -11.34
N ASN A 59 -1.40 -18.60 -12.32
CA ASN A 59 -1.27 -20.05 -12.49
C ASN A 59 0.03 -20.42 -13.21
N ASN A 60 0.88 -21.20 -12.55
CA ASN A 60 2.17 -21.65 -13.08
C ASN A 60 2.08 -22.71 -14.20
N ASN A 61 0.89 -23.24 -14.49
CA ASN A 61 0.71 -24.40 -15.37
C ASN A 61 0.09 -24.06 -16.73
N ILE A 62 -0.23 -22.79 -17.00
CA ILE A 62 -0.83 -22.35 -18.26
C ILE A 62 -0.15 -21.06 -18.72
N LEU A 63 -0.21 -20.79 -20.03
CA LEU A 63 0.27 -19.53 -20.57
C LEU A 63 -0.65 -18.38 -20.15
N THR A 64 -0.04 -17.29 -19.68
CA THR A 64 -0.73 -16.07 -19.28
C THR A 64 -1.47 -15.45 -20.47
N PRO A 65 -2.80 -15.21 -20.38
CA PRO A 65 -3.54 -14.48 -21.40
C PRO A 65 -3.17 -12.99 -21.45
N GLN A 66 -3.56 -12.31 -22.53
CA GLN A 66 -3.37 -10.86 -22.68
C GLN A 66 -4.33 -10.04 -21.82
N MET A 67 -4.18 -10.14 -20.49
CA MET A 67 -4.91 -9.34 -19.50
C MET A 67 -4.45 -7.89 -19.62
N THR A 68 -5.32 -7.05 -20.19
CA THR A 68 -4.96 -5.68 -20.58
C THR A 68 -6.07 -4.73 -20.14
N SER A 69 -5.68 -3.63 -19.49
CA SER A 69 -6.57 -2.51 -19.23
C SER A 69 -6.84 -1.73 -20.53
N PRO A 70 -8.05 -1.13 -20.69
CA PRO A 70 -9.09 -0.98 -19.66
C PRO A 70 -10.07 -2.15 -19.55
N GLU A 71 -10.06 -3.12 -20.47
CA GLU A 71 -11.03 -4.23 -20.47
C GLU A 71 -10.87 -5.14 -19.25
N TYR A 72 -9.62 -5.34 -18.81
CA TYR A 72 -9.26 -6.12 -17.64
C TYR A 72 -8.52 -5.27 -16.61
N VAL A 73 -8.78 -5.55 -15.34
CA VAL A 73 -8.01 -5.03 -14.21
C VAL A 73 -7.65 -6.17 -13.28
N GLN A 74 -6.54 -6.03 -12.56
CA GLN A 74 -6.23 -6.89 -11.44
C GLN A 74 -6.99 -6.44 -10.20
N LEU A 75 -7.48 -7.40 -9.42
CA LEU A 75 -8.26 -7.16 -8.21
C LEU A 75 -7.48 -7.66 -7.00
N SER A 76 -7.45 -6.92 -5.90
CA SER A 76 -6.80 -7.41 -4.67
C SER A 76 -7.45 -8.71 -4.21
N THR A 77 -6.66 -9.64 -3.66
CA THR A 77 -7.22 -10.90 -3.15
C THR A 77 -8.33 -10.67 -2.12
N ALA A 78 -8.17 -9.70 -1.22
CA ALA A 78 -9.20 -9.37 -0.23
C ALA A 78 -10.54 -8.97 -0.89
N ALA A 79 -10.49 -8.15 -1.94
CA ALA A 79 -11.68 -7.75 -2.69
C ALA A 79 -12.25 -8.92 -3.50
N ALA A 80 -11.41 -9.75 -4.10
CA ALA A 80 -11.83 -10.95 -4.83
C ALA A 80 -12.55 -11.97 -3.92
N LEU A 81 -12.06 -12.16 -2.68
CA LEU A 81 -12.73 -12.97 -1.65
C LEU A 81 -14.08 -12.36 -1.26
N THR A 82 -14.11 -11.04 -1.04
CA THR A 82 -15.33 -10.31 -0.65
C THR A 82 -16.41 -10.40 -1.73
N MET A 83 -16.03 -10.41 -3.00
CA MET A 83 -16.94 -10.58 -4.13
C MET A 83 -17.29 -12.04 -4.44
N GLY A 84 -16.71 -13.02 -3.72
CA GLY A 84 -16.90 -14.45 -4.02
C GLY A 84 -16.25 -14.91 -5.33
N LEU A 85 -15.31 -14.13 -5.88
CA LEU A 85 -14.55 -14.50 -7.09
C LEU A 85 -13.41 -15.48 -6.79
N MET A 86 -12.99 -15.56 -5.52
CA MET A 86 -11.98 -16.48 -5.01
C MET A 86 -12.46 -17.11 -3.70
N ASP A 87 -11.97 -18.32 -3.43
CA ASP A 87 -12.18 -19.02 -2.17
C ASP A 87 -11.03 -18.71 -1.20
N GLY A 88 -11.33 -18.55 0.08
CA GLY A 88 -10.32 -18.27 1.11
C GLY A 88 -10.92 -17.63 2.35
N LYS A 89 -10.04 -17.28 3.31
CA LYS A 89 -10.43 -16.55 4.52
C LYS A 89 -9.42 -15.46 4.82
N MET A 90 -9.92 -14.34 5.33
CA MET A 90 -9.11 -13.29 5.94
C MET A 90 -9.14 -13.46 7.46
N HIS A 91 -7.99 -13.32 8.10
CA HIS A 91 -7.84 -13.53 9.53
C HIS A 91 -8.59 -12.42 10.27
N ARG A 92 -9.59 -12.81 11.07
CA ARG A 92 -10.44 -11.89 11.86
C ARG A 92 -11.14 -10.79 11.02
N CYS A 93 -11.28 -10.99 9.71
CA CYS A 93 -12.04 -10.12 8.81
C CYS A 93 -13.05 -10.94 8.01
N GLU A 94 -14.30 -10.47 7.98
CA GLU A 94 -15.33 -11.06 7.11
C GLU A 94 -15.21 -10.57 5.66
N CYS A 95 -14.85 -9.30 5.46
CA CYS A 95 -14.69 -8.65 4.16
C CYS A 95 -13.70 -7.49 4.25
N THR A 96 -13.26 -6.96 3.10
CA THR A 96 -12.57 -5.66 2.99
C THR A 96 -13.58 -4.56 2.63
N ARG A 97 -13.28 -3.32 3.03
CA ARG A 97 -14.13 -2.15 2.75
C ARG A 97 -13.66 -1.34 1.54
N CYS A 98 -12.56 -1.73 0.88
CA CYS A 98 -12.10 -1.07 -0.33
C CYS A 98 -11.98 -2.06 -1.49
N LEU A 99 -12.64 -1.71 -2.60
CA LEU A 99 -12.43 -2.37 -3.88
C LEU A 99 -11.13 -1.84 -4.49
N ASN A 100 -10.00 -2.50 -4.22
CA ASN A 100 -8.71 -2.13 -4.81
C ASN A 100 -8.53 -2.83 -6.17
N ILE A 101 -8.53 -2.03 -7.24
CA ILE A 101 -8.18 -2.49 -8.58
C ILE A 101 -6.82 -1.94 -9.00
N LEU A 102 -6.14 -2.65 -9.88
CA LEU A 102 -4.80 -2.36 -10.38
C LEU A 102 -4.81 -2.49 -11.91
N LEU A 103 -4.32 -1.47 -12.61
CA LEU A 103 -4.15 -1.55 -14.06
C LEU A 103 -3.17 -2.67 -14.43
N THR A 104 -3.47 -3.40 -15.49
CA THR A 104 -2.69 -4.57 -15.91
C THR A 104 -2.38 -4.52 -17.39
N TYR A 105 -1.16 -4.90 -17.74
CA TYR A 105 -0.67 -4.94 -19.12
C TYR A 105 0.26 -6.14 -19.28
N PRO A 106 0.29 -6.79 -20.46
CA PRO A 106 1.32 -7.77 -20.79
C PRO A 106 2.74 -7.25 -20.56
N GLU A 107 2.99 -5.99 -20.93
CA GLU A 107 4.27 -5.29 -20.70
C GLU A 107 4.61 -5.10 -19.22
N GLY A 108 3.61 -5.11 -18.34
CA GLY A 108 3.78 -4.77 -16.94
C GLY A 108 4.21 -3.33 -16.68
N CYS A 109 4.72 -3.10 -15.46
CA CYS A 109 5.19 -1.78 -15.03
C CYS A 109 6.56 -1.47 -15.60
N ARG A 110 6.72 -0.28 -16.19
CA ARG A 110 8.02 0.19 -16.71
C ARG A 110 8.98 0.64 -15.60
N ALA A 111 8.48 0.84 -14.39
CA ALA A 111 9.29 1.23 -13.25
C ALA A 111 9.95 0.03 -12.58
N ASN A 112 10.97 0.31 -11.77
CA ASN A 112 11.80 -0.73 -11.18
C ASN A 112 12.00 -0.55 -9.67
N CYS A 113 10.93 -0.15 -8.97
CA CYS A 113 10.94 0.06 -7.52
C CYS A 113 11.49 -1.19 -6.80
N ALA A 114 12.49 -0.98 -5.95
CA ALA A 114 13.34 -2.00 -5.37
C ALA A 114 12.60 -3.02 -4.48
N TYR A 115 11.52 -2.59 -3.86
CA TYR A 115 10.69 -3.36 -2.93
C TYR A 115 9.46 -3.98 -3.59
N CYS A 116 9.18 -3.68 -4.86
CA CYS A 116 7.87 -3.93 -5.46
C CYS A 116 7.82 -5.25 -6.23
N GLY A 117 6.79 -6.06 -5.95
CA GLY A 117 6.49 -7.29 -6.71
C GLY A 117 6.10 -7.05 -8.17
N LEU A 118 5.81 -5.81 -8.56
CA LEU A 118 5.42 -5.46 -9.94
C LEU A 118 6.58 -4.87 -10.76
N ALA A 119 7.78 -4.76 -10.17
CA ALA A 119 8.92 -4.11 -10.78
C ALA A 119 9.37 -4.78 -12.10
N ARG A 120 9.86 -3.96 -13.04
CA ARG A 120 10.29 -4.37 -14.39
C ARG A 120 11.31 -5.51 -14.39
N HIS A 121 12.29 -5.51 -13.49
CA HIS A 121 13.32 -6.57 -13.46
C HIS A 121 12.73 -7.97 -13.28
N ARG A 122 11.54 -8.10 -12.66
CA ARG A 122 10.86 -9.38 -12.45
C ARG A 122 10.30 -10.01 -13.73
N GLU A 123 10.35 -9.30 -14.87
CA GLU A 123 10.08 -9.88 -16.19
C GLU A 123 10.97 -11.08 -16.51
N ALA A 124 12.16 -11.17 -15.91
CA ALA A 124 13.03 -12.32 -16.09
C ALA A 124 12.50 -13.59 -15.42
N GLU A 125 11.56 -13.47 -14.47
CA GLU A 125 11.10 -14.58 -13.63
C GLU A 125 9.68 -15.01 -13.98
N ARG A 126 8.79 -14.04 -14.24
CA ARG A 126 7.36 -14.31 -14.31
C ARG A 126 6.58 -13.26 -15.11
N ASP A 127 5.55 -13.71 -15.84
CA ASP A 127 4.60 -12.84 -16.54
C ASP A 127 3.83 -11.93 -15.57
N TYR A 128 3.48 -10.72 -16.03
CA TYR A 128 2.96 -9.66 -15.16
C TYR A 128 1.67 -10.05 -14.41
N ALA A 129 0.64 -10.51 -15.13
CA ALA A 129 -0.65 -10.89 -14.52
C ALA A 129 -0.56 -12.10 -13.58
N ASP A 130 0.60 -12.74 -13.57
CA ASP A 130 0.90 -13.93 -12.81
C ASP A 130 1.69 -13.61 -11.53
N ARG A 131 2.32 -12.43 -11.46
CA ARG A 131 3.09 -11.99 -10.30
C ARG A 131 2.20 -11.80 -9.07
N ASN A 132 2.79 -12.05 -7.91
CA ASN A 132 2.27 -11.53 -6.66
C ASN A 132 2.58 -10.04 -6.52
N PHE A 133 1.72 -9.37 -5.77
CA PHE A 133 1.93 -8.01 -5.31
C PHE A 133 1.51 -7.98 -3.85
N ILE A 134 2.37 -7.42 -2.99
CA ILE A 134 2.21 -7.42 -1.52
C ILE A 134 1.92 -8.82 -0.97
N ARG A 135 2.68 -9.82 -1.46
CA ARG A 135 2.65 -11.24 -1.09
C ARG A 135 1.34 -12.00 -1.24
N VAL A 136 0.35 -11.39 -1.90
CA VAL A 136 -0.90 -12.06 -2.27
C VAL A 136 -1.03 -12.11 -3.79
N ASP A 137 -1.86 -13.03 -4.27
CA ASP A 137 -2.20 -13.10 -5.69
C ASP A 137 -3.16 -11.95 -6.06
N TRP A 138 -3.20 -11.59 -7.33
CA TRP A 138 -4.11 -10.57 -7.85
C TRP A 138 -4.77 -11.10 -9.11
N PRO A 139 -5.99 -11.70 -9.02
CA PRO A 139 -6.70 -12.18 -10.20
C PRO A 139 -7.03 -11.03 -11.17
N ALA A 140 -7.00 -11.34 -12.46
CA ALA A 140 -7.46 -10.43 -13.51
C ALA A 140 -8.94 -10.69 -13.82
N VAL A 141 -9.74 -9.62 -13.81
CA VAL A 141 -11.20 -9.67 -13.95
C VAL A 141 -11.64 -8.64 -15.00
N PRO A 142 -12.64 -8.94 -15.84
CA PRO A 142 -13.23 -7.93 -16.72
C PRO A 142 -13.74 -6.74 -15.89
N MET A 143 -13.34 -5.52 -16.24
CA MET A 143 -13.69 -4.32 -15.48
C MET A 143 -15.22 -4.10 -15.44
N GLU A 144 -15.89 -4.36 -16.56
CA GLU A 144 -17.35 -4.25 -16.66
C GLU A 144 -18.06 -5.26 -15.74
N GLN A 145 -17.57 -6.49 -15.63
CA GLN A 145 -18.11 -7.48 -14.70
C GLN A 145 -18.04 -7.01 -13.24
N ILE A 146 -16.93 -6.35 -12.86
CA ILE A 146 -16.76 -5.80 -11.51
C ILE A 146 -17.78 -4.69 -11.27
N ALA A 147 -17.86 -3.72 -12.19
CA ALA A 147 -18.74 -2.57 -12.08
C ALA A 147 -20.21 -2.97 -12.06
N GLU A 148 -20.66 -3.85 -12.95
CA GLU A 148 -22.02 -4.38 -12.96
C GLU A 148 -22.36 -5.10 -11.65
N THR A 149 -21.45 -5.93 -11.13
CA THR A 149 -21.71 -6.73 -9.92
C THR A 149 -21.90 -5.83 -8.71
N VAL A 150 -21.06 -4.79 -8.56
CA VAL A 150 -21.21 -3.83 -7.45
C VAL A 150 -22.41 -2.90 -7.68
N GLY A 151 -22.64 -2.47 -8.93
CA GLY A 151 -23.72 -1.55 -9.29
C GLY A 151 -25.13 -2.11 -9.12
N ARG A 152 -25.31 -3.44 -9.17
CA ARG A 152 -26.62 -4.09 -8.92
C ARG A 152 -27.21 -3.71 -7.57
N ASP A 153 -26.37 -3.56 -6.55
CA ASP A 153 -26.78 -3.09 -5.22
C ASP A 153 -25.61 -2.40 -4.50
N ALA A 154 -25.27 -1.20 -4.98
CA ALA A 154 -24.14 -0.42 -4.43
C ALA A 154 -24.35 -0.05 -2.96
N ALA A 155 -25.61 0.09 -2.52
CA ALA A 155 -25.94 0.44 -1.14
C ALA A 155 -25.72 -0.72 -0.18
N ALA A 156 -26.06 -1.96 -0.59
CA ALA A 156 -25.80 -3.17 0.21
C ALA A 156 -24.38 -3.73 0.03
N SER A 157 -23.58 -3.16 -0.88
CA SER A 157 -22.20 -3.57 -1.08
C SER A 157 -21.38 -3.44 0.22
N PRO A 158 -20.51 -4.41 0.55
CA PRO A 158 -19.61 -4.29 1.69
C PRO A 158 -18.55 -3.20 1.48
N PHE A 159 -18.33 -2.78 0.23
CA PHE A 159 -17.36 -1.74 -0.11
C PHE A 159 -17.87 -0.36 0.32
N HIS A 160 -16.96 0.44 0.84
CA HIS A 160 -17.17 1.85 1.16
C HIS A 160 -16.54 2.76 0.11
N ARG A 161 -15.53 2.26 -0.61
CA ARG A 161 -14.86 2.98 -1.69
C ARG A 161 -14.24 2.04 -2.72
N MET A 162 -13.98 2.58 -3.91
CA MET A 162 -13.11 1.96 -4.90
C MET A 162 -11.78 2.71 -4.97
N CYS A 163 -10.68 2.00 -5.19
CA CYS A 163 -9.37 2.61 -5.40
C CYS A 163 -8.75 2.06 -6.70
N ILE A 164 -8.47 2.95 -7.65
CA ILE A 164 -7.78 2.62 -8.90
C ILE A 164 -6.29 2.85 -8.69
N SER A 165 -5.52 1.76 -8.71
CA SER A 165 -4.06 1.81 -8.63
C SER A 165 -3.45 1.77 -10.03
N MET A 166 -2.68 2.80 -10.34
CA MET A 166 -1.97 2.91 -11.61
C MET A 166 -0.59 2.25 -11.49
N ILE A 167 -0.07 1.80 -12.62
CA ILE A 167 1.35 1.47 -12.78
C ILE A 167 1.97 2.38 -13.83
N THR A 168 3.29 2.42 -13.88
CA THR A 168 3.99 3.21 -14.90
C THR A 168 3.89 2.55 -16.26
N HIS A 169 3.00 3.06 -17.10
CA HIS A 169 2.76 2.58 -18.45
C HIS A 169 2.26 3.74 -19.33
N PRO A 170 2.61 3.83 -20.63
CA PRO A 170 2.21 4.99 -21.46
C PRO A 170 0.70 5.14 -21.66
N ARG A 171 -0.04 4.05 -21.49
CA ARG A 171 -1.51 4.06 -21.58
C ARG A 171 -2.19 4.21 -20.21
N SER A 172 -1.44 4.25 -19.10
CA SER A 172 -2.05 4.23 -17.76
C SER A 172 -3.08 5.34 -17.57
N ASP A 173 -2.80 6.52 -18.10
CA ASP A 173 -3.58 7.71 -17.80
C ASP A 173 -4.92 7.67 -18.58
N GLU A 174 -4.88 7.31 -19.87
CA GLU A 174 -6.06 7.10 -20.72
C GLU A 174 -6.91 5.90 -20.24
N ASP A 175 -6.25 4.80 -19.87
CA ASP A 175 -6.94 3.58 -19.43
C ASP A 175 -7.59 3.80 -18.05
N THR A 176 -6.97 4.56 -17.14
CA THR A 176 -7.63 4.97 -15.88
C THR A 176 -8.89 5.77 -16.13
N ILE A 177 -8.87 6.72 -17.08
CA ILE A 177 -10.07 7.49 -17.46
C ILE A 177 -11.16 6.55 -17.98
N THR A 178 -10.80 5.56 -18.81
CA THR A 178 -11.77 4.60 -19.36
C THR A 178 -12.32 3.68 -18.28
N VAL A 179 -11.49 3.18 -17.37
CA VAL A 179 -11.91 2.39 -16.20
C VAL A 179 -12.88 3.19 -15.33
N LEU A 180 -12.58 4.46 -15.05
CA LEU A 180 -13.45 5.35 -14.28
C LEU A 180 -14.80 5.59 -14.96
N LYS A 181 -14.80 5.83 -16.28
CA LYS A 181 -16.04 5.94 -17.08
C LYS A 181 -16.85 4.65 -17.08
N THR A 182 -16.19 3.49 -17.18
CA THR A 182 -16.88 2.19 -17.10
C THR A 182 -17.51 2.00 -15.72
N TRP A 183 -16.79 2.33 -14.64
CA TRP A 183 -17.33 2.25 -13.28
C TRP A 183 -18.57 3.12 -13.09
N THR A 184 -18.48 4.39 -13.47
CA THR A 184 -19.54 5.39 -13.26
C THR A 184 -20.79 5.18 -14.13
N LYS A 185 -20.74 4.29 -15.13
CA LYS A 185 -21.96 3.81 -15.82
C LYS A 185 -22.86 2.97 -14.91
N TYR A 186 -22.27 2.28 -13.93
CA TYR A 186 -22.96 1.28 -13.10
C TYR A 186 -23.08 1.69 -11.64
N VAL A 187 -22.16 2.53 -11.15
CA VAL A 187 -22.09 2.91 -9.72
C VAL A 187 -22.06 4.42 -9.59
N ASP A 188 -22.99 4.94 -8.80
CA ASP A 188 -23.04 6.36 -8.42
C ASP A 188 -21.79 6.73 -7.58
N PRO A 189 -20.97 7.71 -8.00
CA PRO A 189 -19.83 8.20 -7.22
C PRO A 189 -20.17 8.64 -5.80
N ASP A 190 -21.39 9.14 -5.57
CA ASP A 190 -21.85 9.56 -4.24
C ASP A 190 -22.14 8.36 -3.32
N ALA A 191 -22.53 7.22 -3.90
CA ALA A 191 -22.74 5.98 -3.15
C ALA A 191 -21.41 5.25 -2.82
N MET A 192 -20.42 5.40 -3.69
CA MET A 192 -19.11 4.76 -3.59
C MET A 192 -17.97 5.68 -4.07
N PRO A 193 -17.41 6.51 -3.17
CA PRO A 193 -16.32 7.41 -3.51
C PRO A 193 -15.10 6.70 -4.10
N ILE A 194 -14.38 7.40 -4.98
CA ILE A 194 -13.31 6.82 -5.80
C ILE A 194 -11.97 7.44 -5.44
N SER A 195 -11.03 6.62 -5.00
CA SER A 195 -9.63 7.01 -4.81
C SER A 195 -8.79 6.70 -6.05
N ILE A 196 -7.83 7.56 -6.36
CA ILE A 196 -6.77 7.30 -7.34
C ILE A 196 -5.46 7.15 -6.60
N LEU A 197 -4.79 6.01 -6.78
CA LEU A 197 -3.38 5.86 -6.49
C LEU A 197 -2.60 6.06 -7.79
N SER A 198 -2.06 7.26 -7.94
CA SER A 198 -1.58 7.78 -9.22
C SER A 198 -0.23 7.21 -9.66
N ASN A 199 0.06 7.36 -10.96
CA ASN A 199 1.39 7.23 -11.54
C ASN A 199 1.90 8.64 -11.94
N PRO A 200 2.56 9.39 -11.04
CA PRO A 200 3.01 10.76 -11.33
C PRO A 200 3.95 10.91 -12.52
N THR A 201 4.61 9.83 -12.96
CA THR A 201 5.69 9.90 -13.94
C THR A 201 5.21 10.27 -15.33
N THR A 202 3.99 9.87 -15.69
CA THR A 202 3.41 10.15 -17.02
C THR A 202 2.39 11.28 -16.98
N MET A 203 1.90 11.62 -15.78
CA MET A 203 0.81 12.58 -15.62
C MET A 203 1.27 14.03 -15.71
N GLU A 204 0.37 14.86 -16.21
CA GLU A 204 0.40 16.32 -16.16
C GLU A 204 -0.78 16.83 -15.31
N ARG A 205 -0.73 18.10 -14.90
CA ARG A 205 -1.81 18.74 -14.12
C ARG A 205 -3.20 18.55 -14.73
N LYS A 206 -3.31 18.57 -16.07
CA LYS A 206 -4.58 18.37 -16.79
C LYS A 206 -5.17 16.98 -16.56
N ASP A 207 -4.33 15.95 -16.36
CA ASP A 207 -4.77 14.59 -16.12
C ASP A 207 -5.32 14.47 -14.69
N VAL A 208 -4.67 15.14 -13.73
CA VAL A 208 -5.18 15.28 -12.35
C VAL A 208 -6.54 15.97 -12.34
N GLN A 209 -6.70 17.07 -13.10
CA GLN A 209 -7.97 17.78 -13.24
C GLN A 209 -9.06 16.89 -13.85
N MET A 210 -8.73 16.18 -14.94
CA MET A 210 -9.67 15.28 -15.61
C MET A 210 -10.21 14.19 -14.67
N LEU A 211 -9.35 13.62 -13.82
CA LEU A 211 -9.78 12.60 -12.85
C LEU A 211 -10.72 13.18 -11.78
N ARG A 212 -10.48 14.42 -11.33
CA ARG A 212 -11.40 15.14 -10.44
C ARG A 212 -12.74 15.41 -11.11
N ASP A 213 -12.73 15.92 -12.34
CA ASP A 213 -13.94 16.26 -13.10
C ASP A 213 -14.81 15.03 -13.40
N LEU A 214 -14.20 13.85 -13.49
CA LEU A 214 -14.88 12.57 -13.66
C LEU A 214 -15.39 11.95 -12.34
N GLY A 215 -15.27 12.65 -11.22
CA GLY A 215 -15.85 12.24 -9.94
C GLY A 215 -14.91 11.45 -9.03
N SER A 216 -13.59 11.51 -9.22
CA SER A 216 -12.66 11.03 -8.20
C SER A 216 -12.74 11.89 -6.94
N ASP A 217 -12.83 11.22 -5.79
CA ASP A 217 -12.94 11.82 -4.46
C ASP A 217 -11.57 12.15 -3.85
N ILE A 218 -10.64 11.19 -3.84
CA ILE A 218 -9.31 11.35 -3.22
C ILE A 218 -8.20 10.99 -4.20
N PHE A 219 -7.19 11.85 -4.29
CA PHE A 219 -6.01 11.62 -5.12
C PHE A 219 -4.74 11.40 -4.28
N THR A 220 -4.08 10.26 -4.43
CA THR A 220 -2.84 9.98 -3.71
C THR A 220 -1.65 9.75 -4.62
N VAL A 221 -0.47 10.13 -4.10
CA VAL A 221 0.84 9.90 -4.71
C VAL A 221 1.62 8.90 -3.86
N ALA A 222 2.13 7.84 -4.48
CA ALA A 222 3.03 6.91 -3.79
C ALA A 222 4.46 7.43 -3.75
N LEU A 223 4.79 8.28 -2.77
CA LEU A 223 6.16 8.71 -2.50
C LEU A 223 7.02 7.50 -2.07
N ASP A 224 6.46 6.67 -1.19
CA ASP A 224 7.02 5.42 -0.66
C ASP A 224 8.37 5.55 0.07
N ALA A 225 8.93 6.75 0.18
CA ALA A 225 10.20 7.04 0.84
C ALA A 225 10.12 8.37 1.60
N ALA A 226 10.83 8.47 2.72
CA ALA A 226 10.83 9.67 3.56
C ALA A 226 11.73 10.80 3.02
N THR A 227 12.78 10.46 2.28
CA THR A 227 13.77 11.44 1.80
C THR A 227 14.06 11.29 0.30
N PRO A 228 14.54 12.35 -0.39
CA PRO A 228 14.94 12.26 -1.79
C PRO A 228 16.03 11.22 -2.04
N LEU A 229 16.94 11.03 -1.07
CA LEU A 229 18.02 10.04 -1.16
C LEU A 229 17.47 8.62 -1.15
N ILE A 230 16.58 8.30 -0.21
CA ILE A 230 15.95 6.98 -0.12
C ILE A 230 15.07 6.75 -1.35
N PHE A 231 14.35 7.78 -1.81
CA PHE A 231 13.58 7.70 -3.05
C PHE A 231 14.46 7.33 -4.23
N ASP A 232 15.59 8.01 -4.46
CA ASP A 232 16.44 7.69 -5.61
C ASP A 232 17.02 6.27 -5.52
N LYS A 233 17.46 5.87 -4.31
CA LYS A 233 18.00 4.53 -4.05
C LYS A 233 17.00 3.40 -4.24
N THR A 234 15.70 3.63 -4.02
CA THR A 234 14.70 2.55 -3.93
C THR A 234 13.62 2.63 -5.01
N ARG A 235 13.42 3.80 -5.61
CA ARG A 235 12.32 4.09 -6.52
C ARG A 235 12.75 4.88 -7.75
N GLY A 236 13.80 5.69 -7.65
CA GLY A 236 14.29 6.59 -8.71
C GLY A 236 15.37 5.97 -9.60
N LYS A 237 16.35 6.79 -9.99
CA LYS A 237 17.37 6.41 -10.98
C LYS A 237 18.34 5.38 -10.43
N GLY A 238 18.55 5.33 -9.11
CA GLY A 238 19.39 4.34 -8.43
C GLY A 238 19.00 2.89 -8.71
N VAL A 239 17.74 2.62 -9.07
CA VAL A 239 17.26 1.30 -9.50
C VAL A 239 16.82 1.25 -10.97
N GLN A 240 17.30 2.16 -11.81
CA GLN A 240 16.96 2.24 -13.24
C GLN A 240 15.46 2.48 -13.51
N SER A 241 14.79 3.19 -12.60
CA SER A 241 13.39 3.58 -12.72
C SER A 241 13.26 4.96 -13.36
N PRO A 242 12.13 5.28 -14.05
CA PRO A 242 11.92 6.60 -14.65
C PRO A 242 11.51 7.69 -13.63
N HIS A 243 11.32 7.33 -12.36
CA HIS A 243 10.79 8.21 -11.34
C HIS A 243 11.78 9.30 -10.91
N SER A 244 11.25 10.46 -10.51
CA SER A 244 12.02 11.49 -9.82
C SER A 244 11.23 12.06 -8.65
N TRP A 245 11.92 12.40 -7.56
CA TRP A 245 11.32 13.00 -6.38
C TRP A 245 10.56 14.28 -6.72
N GLN A 246 11.19 15.16 -7.51
CA GLN A 246 10.60 16.43 -7.94
C GLN A 246 9.27 16.24 -8.66
N LYS A 247 9.19 15.33 -9.64
CA LYS A 247 7.94 15.11 -10.39
C LYS A 247 6.82 14.55 -9.50
N TYR A 248 7.16 13.73 -8.50
CA TYR A 248 6.17 13.21 -7.56
C TYR A 248 5.60 14.33 -6.67
N TRP A 249 6.45 15.26 -6.22
CA TRP A 249 6.00 16.44 -5.49
C TRP A 249 5.18 17.41 -6.34
N GLU A 250 5.59 17.65 -7.58
CA GLU A 250 4.83 18.47 -8.54
C GLU A 250 3.38 17.97 -8.66
N ILE A 251 3.18 16.66 -8.86
CA ILE A 251 1.83 16.08 -8.97
C ILE A 251 1.09 16.08 -7.62
N LEU A 252 1.78 15.97 -6.49
CA LEU A 252 1.17 16.10 -5.17
C LEU A 252 0.67 17.53 -4.92
N GLU A 253 1.42 18.55 -5.36
CA GLU A 253 1.04 19.96 -5.29
C GLU A 253 -0.12 20.27 -6.25
N ASP A 254 -0.11 19.72 -7.47
CA ASP A 254 -1.25 19.80 -8.38
C ASP A 254 -2.52 19.21 -7.74
N ALA A 255 -2.39 18.04 -7.09
CA ALA A 255 -3.50 17.40 -6.40
C ALA A 255 -4.01 18.25 -5.23
N LYS A 256 -3.12 18.88 -4.45
CA LYS A 256 -3.50 19.83 -3.38
C LYS A 256 -4.39 20.94 -3.93
N ASP A 257 -3.98 21.59 -5.03
CA ASP A 257 -4.73 22.71 -5.60
C ASP A 257 -6.09 22.29 -6.19
N ILE A 258 -6.14 21.10 -6.81
CA ILE A 258 -7.32 20.63 -7.56
C ILE A 258 -8.34 19.94 -6.64
N PHE A 259 -7.87 19.03 -5.78
CA PHE A 259 -8.76 18.24 -4.92
C PHE A 259 -9.13 18.98 -3.63
N GLY A 260 -8.24 19.83 -3.14
CA GLY A 260 -8.41 20.60 -1.92
C GLY A 260 -8.10 19.84 -0.63
N PRO A 261 -8.23 20.51 0.53
CA PRO A 261 -7.90 19.94 1.84
C PRO A 261 -8.60 18.61 2.10
N LYS A 262 -7.87 17.67 2.72
CA LYS A 262 -8.31 16.32 3.08
C LYS A 262 -8.68 15.41 1.90
N LYS A 263 -8.47 15.86 0.66
CA LYS A 263 -8.82 15.11 -0.56
C LYS A 263 -7.60 14.74 -1.41
N PHE A 264 -6.41 14.92 -0.86
CA PHE A 264 -5.18 14.41 -1.44
C PHE A 264 -4.25 13.83 -0.35
N GLY A 265 -3.23 13.09 -0.75
CA GLY A 265 -2.28 12.54 0.21
C GLY A 265 -1.13 11.77 -0.41
N ALA A 266 -0.29 11.19 0.44
CA ALA A 266 0.83 10.38 0.01
C ALA A 266 0.86 9.01 0.69
N HIS A 267 1.28 8.00 -0.07
CA HIS A 267 1.67 6.71 0.50
C HIS A 267 3.16 6.75 0.83
N ILE A 268 3.52 6.22 2.00
CA ILE A 268 4.88 6.24 2.55
C ILE A 268 5.17 4.85 3.14
N ILE A 269 6.34 4.30 2.85
CA ILE A 269 6.80 3.05 3.44
C ILE A 269 7.75 3.38 4.58
N VAL A 270 7.51 2.78 5.76
CA VAL A 270 8.34 2.91 6.95
C VAL A 270 9.33 1.74 7.01
N GLY A 271 10.59 2.00 7.33
CA GLY A 271 11.68 1.04 7.48
C GLY A 271 12.56 0.87 6.25
N MET A 272 12.64 1.88 5.39
CA MET A 272 13.43 1.89 4.15
C MET A 272 14.83 2.49 4.34
N GLY A 273 15.23 2.79 5.58
CA GLY A 273 16.52 3.36 5.95
C GLY A 273 16.44 4.77 6.55
N GLU A 274 15.24 5.33 6.66
CA GLU A 274 14.97 6.62 7.30
C GLU A 274 14.93 6.53 8.82
N THR A 275 15.21 7.66 9.46
CA THR A 275 14.92 7.88 10.88
C THR A 275 13.44 8.18 11.11
N GLU A 276 12.98 8.01 12.35
CA GLU A 276 11.58 8.33 12.71
C GLU A 276 11.32 9.83 12.61
N PHE A 277 12.31 10.67 12.92
CA PHE A 277 12.25 12.10 12.70
C PHE A 277 12.05 12.48 11.22
N GLU A 278 12.80 11.87 10.30
CA GLU A 278 12.68 12.16 8.87
C GLU A 278 11.28 11.83 8.33
N ILE A 279 10.75 10.66 8.68
CA ILE A 279 9.42 10.25 8.20
C ILE A 279 8.29 11.07 8.83
N LEU A 280 8.40 11.41 10.12
CA LEU A 280 7.41 12.26 10.80
C LEU A 280 7.47 13.71 10.31
N SER A 281 8.65 14.20 9.93
CA SER A 281 8.80 15.51 9.28
C SER A 281 8.14 15.54 7.90
N LEU A 282 8.30 14.48 7.10
CA LEU A 282 7.58 14.33 5.83
C LEU A 282 6.06 14.31 6.04
N ILE A 283 5.59 13.55 7.03
CA ILE A 283 4.17 13.47 7.38
C ILE A 283 3.66 14.86 7.78
N GLN A 284 4.38 15.59 8.64
CA GLN A 284 4.03 16.96 9.02
C GLN A 284 3.91 17.87 7.81
N GLN A 285 4.86 17.80 6.87
CA GLN A 285 4.83 18.60 5.65
C GLN A 285 3.57 18.34 4.82
N ILE A 286 3.16 17.08 4.68
CA ILE A 286 1.93 16.70 3.97
C ILE A 286 0.69 17.24 4.70
N VAL A 287 0.65 17.12 6.03
CA VAL A 287 -0.46 17.62 6.85
C VAL A 287 -0.56 19.14 6.80
N ASP A 288 0.57 19.85 6.83
CA ASP A 288 0.62 21.32 6.69
C ASP A 288 0.10 21.80 5.33
N MET A 289 0.26 20.98 4.28
CA MET A 289 -0.35 21.24 2.98
C MET A 289 -1.87 20.96 2.94
N GLY A 290 -2.42 20.33 3.99
CA GLY A 290 -3.81 19.89 4.10
C GLY A 290 -4.05 18.49 3.53
N GLY A 291 -3.01 17.68 3.33
CA GLY A 291 -3.12 16.32 2.82
C GLY A 291 -3.12 15.26 3.94
N HIS A 292 -3.17 13.98 3.55
CA HIS A 292 -3.10 12.85 4.46
C HIS A 292 -1.93 11.92 4.16
N SER A 293 -1.40 11.27 5.20
CA SER A 293 -0.39 10.23 5.08
C SER A 293 -1.01 8.82 5.17
N HIS A 294 -0.64 7.92 4.25
CA HIS A 294 -0.97 6.50 4.33
C HIS A 294 0.33 5.70 4.49
N LEU A 295 0.50 5.06 5.64
CA LEU A 295 1.71 4.32 5.99
C LEU A 295 1.59 2.83 5.64
N PHE A 296 2.70 2.29 5.17
CA PHE A 296 2.93 0.85 4.99
C PHE A 296 4.19 0.44 5.73
N CYS A 297 4.15 -0.68 6.45
CA CYS A 297 5.33 -1.27 7.05
C CYS A 297 6.16 -1.97 5.96
N PHE A 298 7.46 -1.69 5.84
CA PHE A 298 8.31 -2.39 4.88
C PHE A 298 8.33 -3.88 5.20
N TYR A 299 7.77 -4.65 4.28
CA TYR A 299 7.73 -6.10 4.33
C TYR A 299 8.33 -6.62 3.03
N PRO A 300 9.57 -7.15 3.06
CA PRO A 300 10.30 -7.52 1.85
C PRO A 300 9.47 -8.40 0.94
N GLU A 301 9.31 -8.05 -0.34
CA GLU A 301 8.60 -8.88 -1.32
C GLU A 301 9.59 -9.88 -1.93
N LYS A 302 9.23 -11.16 -2.02
CA LYS A 302 10.13 -12.18 -2.58
C LYS A 302 10.42 -11.91 -4.06
N GLY A 303 11.69 -12.01 -4.46
CA GLY A 303 12.13 -11.72 -5.83
C GLY A 303 12.22 -10.22 -6.14
N SER A 304 12.00 -9.34 -5.15
CA SER A 304 12.35 -7.93 -5.27
C SER A 304 13.85 -7.72 -5.03
N LEU A 305 14.38 -6.56 -5.38
CA LEU A 305 15.78 -6.20 -5.14
C LEU A 305 16.11 -6.09 -3.64
N MET A 306 15.09 -6.04 -2.78
CA MET A 306 15.19 -5.89 -1.33
C MET A 306 14.70 -7.13 -0.57
N ASP A 307 14.48 -8.26 -1.24
CA ASP A 307 13.94 -9.48 -0.63
C ASP A 307 14.82 -10.14 0.46
N HIS A 308 16.08 -9.71 0.54
CA HIS A 308 17.11 -10.17 1.47
C HIS A 308 17.32 -9.24 2.67
N LEU A 309 16.66 -8.09 2.67
CA LEU A 309 16.76 -7.10 3.73
C LEU A 309 15.76 -7.41 4.85
N PRO A 310 16.00 -6.91 6.08
CA PRO A 310 15.07 -7.11 7.18
C PRO A 310 13.76 -6.35 6.93
N ALA A 311 12.63 -6.94 7.37
CA ALA A 311 11.39 -6.19 7.53
C ALA A 311 11.56 -5.11 8.60
N THR A 312 10.71 -4.08 8.60
CA THR A 312 10.75 -3.03 9.63
C THR A 312 10.55 -3.65 11.02
N PRO A 313 11.45 -3.36 11.97
CA PRO A 313 11.23 -3.69 13.37
C PRO A 313 9.88 -3.17 13.86
N ARG A 314 9.17 -3.97 14.66
CA ARG A 314 7.84 -3.58 15.15
C ARG A 314 7.91 -2.34 16.03
N ASP A 315 9.00 -2.16 16.75
CA ASP A 315 9.29 -1.02 17.61
C ASP A 315 9.28 0.29 16.82
N GLN A 316 10.12 0.39 15.79
CA GLN A 316 10.13 1.52 14.85
C GLN A 316 8.75 1.75 14.25
N TRP A 317 8.10 0.69 13.77
CA TRP A 317 6.76 0.80 13.19
C TRP A 317 5.75 1.39 14.18
N ARG A 318 5.68 0.89 15.41
CA ARG A 318 4.70 1.33 16.42
C ARG A 318 4.91 2.78 16.85
N ARG A 319 6.17 3.19 17.04
CA ARG A 319 6.49 4.60 17.36
C ARG A 319 6.03 5.53 16.26
N VAL A 320 6.35 5.22 15.00
CA VAL A 320 5.92 6.02 13.85
C VAL A 320 4.40 6.00 13.68
N GLN A 321 3.75 4.84 13.87
CA GLN A 321 2.30 4.70 13.72
C GLN A 321 1.55 5.56 14.75
N LEU A 322 1.98 5.53 16.01
CA LEU A 322 1.41 6.31 17.11
C LEU A 322 1.65 7.81 16.90
N ALA A 323 2.89 8.21 16.57
CA ALA A 323 3.23 9.60 16.31
C ALA A 323 2.47 10.16 15.09
N ARG A 324 2.37 9.40 13.99
CA ARG A 324 1.58 9.79 12.81
C ARG A 324 0.12 10.00 13.16
N TYR A 325 -0.49 9.12 13.96
CA TYR A 325 -1.88 9.29 14.37
C TYR A 325 -2.09 10.62 15.12
N MET A 326 -1.15 10.97 16.00
CA MET A 326 -1.21 12.23 16.74
C MET A 326 -1.05 13.47 15.86
N ILE A 327 -0.23 13.39 14.81
CA ILE A 327 -0.08 14.48 13.82
C ILE A 327 -1.35 14.65 13.00
N ASP A 328 -1.86 13.57 12.41
CA ASP A 328 -3.00 13.62 11.49
C ASP A 328 -4.34 13.92 12.21
N TYR A 329 -4.52 13.45 13.46
CA TYR A 329 -5.83 13.47 14.12
C TYR A 329 -5.88 14.16 15.48
N CYS A 330 -4.75 14.33 16.17
CA CYS A 330 -4.72 15.01 17.48
C CYS A 330 -4.19 16.45 17.39
N GLY A 331 -3.75 16.90 16.21
CA GLY A 331 -3.19 18.24 16.02
C GLY A 331 -1.82 18.46 16.67
N VAL A 332 -1.15 17.37 17.07
CA VAL A 332 0.23 17.43 17.56
C VAL A 332 1.14 17.76 16.39
N ARG A 333 2.15 18.60 16.63
CA ARG A 333 3.18 18.84 15.64
C ARG A 333 4.46 18.08 15.93
N VAL A 334 5.19 17.73 14.87
CA VAL A 334 6.49 17.06 14.99
C VAL A 334 7.48 17.84 15.86
N GLU A 335 7.40 19.18 15.89
CA GLU A 335 8.28 20.02 16.71
C GLU A 335 7.97 19.95 18.21
N GLN A 336 6.81 19.37 18.59
CA GLN A 336 6.43 19.13 19.98
C GLN A 336 6.89 17.75 20.47
N MET A 337 7.37 16.88 19.58
CA MET A 337 7.86 15.54 19.90
C MET A 337 9.34 15.59 20.31
N GLY A 338 9.74 14.66 21.18
CA GLY A 338 11.13 14.46 21.57
C GLY A 338 11.77 13.33 20.77
N PHE A 339 13.01 13.54 20.36
CA PHE A 339 13.82 12.57 19.63
C PHE A 339 15.17 12.35 20.31
N ASP A 340 15.69 11.13 20.25
CA ASP A 340 17.06 10.85 20.66
C ASP A 340 18.09 11.14 19.55
N ASN A 341 19.37 10.86 19.82
CA ASN A 341 20.47 11.14 18.89
C ASN A 341 20.41 10.28 17.60
N GLU A 342 19.64 9.20 17.59
CA GLU A 342 19.43 8.33 16.42
C GLU A 342 18.14 8.74 15.66
N GLY A 343 17.44 9.78 16.13
CA GLY A 343 16.20 10.26 15.54
C GLY A 343 14.98 9.40 15.87
N ARG A 344 15.04 8.59 16.95
CA ARG A 344 13.91 7.78 17.44
C ARG A 344 13.01 8.62 18.36
N VAL A 345 11.71 8.41 18.28
CA VAL A 345 10.73 9.07 19.14
C VAL A 345 10.91 8.61 20.59
N ILE A 346 11.12 9.56 21.49
CA ILE A 346 11.17 9.32 22.95
C ILE A 346 10.03 10.02 23.70
N SER A 347 9.35 10.97 23.07
CA SER A 347 8.12 11.57 23.60
C SER A 347 7.24 12.10 22.47
N TYR A 348 5.91 12.07 22.68
CA TYR A 348 4.93 12.35 21.64
C TYR A 348 4.31 13.76 21.70
N GLY A 349 4.82 14.66 22.54
CA GLY A 349 4.27 16.02 22.68
C GLY A 349 2.90 16.10 23.38
N LEU A 350 2.44 15.01 24.01
CA LEU A 350 1.22 14.92 24.80
C LEU A 350 1.51 14.46 26.22
N SER A 351 0.57 14.65 27.14
CA SER A 351 0.66 14.08 28.48
C SER A 351 0.58 12.55 28.43
N GLN A 352 1.14 11.87 29.44
CA GLN A 352 1.06 10.41 29.52
C GLN A 352 -0.39 9.92 29.42
N ALA A 353 -1.34 10.59 30.09
CA ALA A 353 -2.75 10.20 30.06
C ALA A 353 -3.36 10.23 28.64
N GLU A 354 -3.00 11.22 27.83
CA GLU A 354 -3.48 11.33 26.44
C GLU A 354 -2.84 10.28 25.52
N VAL A 355 -1.55 9.98 25.73
CA VAL A 355 -0.86 8.89 25.03
C VAL A 355 -1.52 7.56 25.37
N GLU A 356 -1.77 7.29 26.65
CA GLU A 356 -2.45 6.08 27.13
C GLU A 356 -3.86 5.95 26.55
N MET A 357 -4.63 7.04 26.49
CA MET A 357 -5.96 7.05 25.88
C MET A 357 -5.90 6.69 24.39
N THR A 358 -4.92 7.25 23.66
CA THR A 358 -4.72 6.95 22.25
C THR A 358 -4.36 5.48 22.04
N ILE A 359 -3.44 4.94 22.86
CA ILE A 359 -3.05 3.53 22.79
C ILE A 359 -4.25 2.62 23.06
N ASN A 360 -5.01 2.90 24.13
CA ASN A 360 -6.16 2.09 24.54
C ASN A 360 -7.31 2.10 23.51
N SER A 361 -7.43 3.15 22.70
CA SER A 361 -8.41 3.17 21.61
C SER A 361 -8.13 2.13 20.53
N GLY A 362 -6.86 1.74 20.35
CA GLY A 362 -6.41 0.84 19.29
C GLY A 362 -6.43 1.44 17.87
N ILE A 363 -7.04 2.62 17.66
CA ILE A 363 -7.28 3.18 16.32
C ILE A 363 -5.97 3.52 15.61
N ALA A 364 -5.01 4.09 16.35
CA ALA A 364 -3.68 4.41 15.83
C ALA A 364 -2.97 3.20 15.20
N PHE A 365 -3.29 1.98 15.63
CA PHE A 365 -2.62 0.76 15.18
C PHE A 365 -3.30 0.07 13.99
N ARG A 366 -4.42 0.61 13.53
CA ARG A 366 -5.15 0.08 12.36
C ARG A 366 -4.44 0.44 11.05
N THR A 367 -4.80 -0.27 9.98
CA THR A 367 -4.35 0.09 8.63
C THR A 367 -4.75 1.53 8.32
N SER A 368 -3.76 2.35 7.98
CA SER A 368 -4.00 3.71 7.51
C SER A 368 -4.26 3.71 6.00
N GLY A 369 -5.14 4.61 5.55
CA GLY A 369 -5.62 4.65 4.18
C GLY A 369 -6.81 5.59 4.11
N CYS A 370 -7.42 5.74 2.93
CA CYS A 370 -8.49 6.71 2.80
C CYS A 370 -9.81 6.24 3.47
N PRO A 371 -10.57 7.18 4.06
CA PRO A 371 -11.61 6.88 5.06
C PRO A 371 -12.80 6.10 4.50
N GLY A 372 -13.53 5.43 5.38
CA GLY A 372 -14.78 4.74 5.04
C GLY A 372 -16.02 5.50 5.45
N LYS A 373 -17.14 4.76 5.53
CA LYS A 373 -18.42 5.23 6.07
C LYS A 373 -18.47 5.25 7.61
N PHE A 374 -17.46 4.71 8.29
CA PHE A 374 -17.49 4.51 9.75
C PHE A 374 -17.02 5.72 10.55
N ALA A 375 -15.83 6.23 10.24
CA ALA A 375 -15.25 7.42 10.86
C ALA A 375 -14.11 7.94 9.96
N ASP A 376 -13.78 9.22 10.10
CA ASP A 376 -12.72 9.87 9.32
C ASP A 376 -11.32 9.29 9.61
N ASP A 377 -11.11 8.75 10.81
CA ASP A 377 -9.84 8.14 11.25
C ASP A 377 -9.83 6.60 11.14
N ILE A 378 -10.88 6.01 10.57
CA ILE A 378 -10.97 4.58 10.25
C ILE A 378 -10.94 4.39 8.73
N SER A 379 -9.82 3.86 8.25
CA SER A 379 -9.62 3.54 6.83
C SER A 379 -10.62 2.51 6.32
N ALA A 380 -11.16 2.74 5.11
CA ALA A 380 -11.81 1.69 4.33
C ALA A 380 -10.80 0.90 3.47
N CYS A 381 -9.64 1.48 3.18
CA CYS A 381 -8.55 0.82 2.46
C CYS A 381 -7.78 -0.14 3.35
N ASP A 382 -8.48 -1.11 3.96
CA ASP A 382 -7.83 -2.22 4.64
C ASP A 382 -7.19 -3.17 3.63
N ARG A 383 -5.94 -3.56 3.89
CA ARG A 383 -5.20 -4.51 3.05
C ARG A 383 -4.62 -5.61 3.92
N PRO A 384 -5.46 -6.58 4.35
CA PRO A 384 -4.98 -7.71 5.14
C PRO A 384 -3.76 -8.35 4.48
N TYR A 385 -2.71 -8.50 5.27
CA TYR A 385 -1.44 -9.13 4.91
C TYR A 385 -0.51 -8.38 3.96
N GLY A 386 -0.84 -7.13 3.61
CA GLY A 386 -0.05 -6.36 2.64
C GLY A 386 1.31 -5.90 3.17
N ASP A 387 1.48 -5.81 4.48
CA ASP A 387 2.67 -5.26 5.15
C ASP A 387 3.17 -6.14 6.32
N SER A 388 2.57 -7.32 6.49
CA SER A 388 2.86 -8.24 7.59
C SER A 388 2.14 -9.59 7.43
N PRO A 389 2.65 -10.68 8.03
CA PRO A 389 1.87 -11.91 8.17
C PRO A 389 0.87 -11.81 9.34
N PRO A 390 -0.22 -12.60 9.36
CA PRO A 390 -1.17 -12.64 10.48
C PRO A 390 -0.54 -13.05 11.82
N SER A 391 0.60 -13.74 11.80
CA SER A 391 1.33 -14.13 13.00
C SER A 391 2.21 -13.00 13.58
N ASN A 392 2.33 -11.86 12.89
CA ASN A 392 3.09 -10.70 13.35
C ASN A 392 2.56 -9.43 12.68
N ILE A 393 1.34 -9.02 13.03
CA ILE A 393 0.58 -7.97 12.36
C ILE A 393 1.23 -6.59 12.59
N ALA A 394 1.55 -5.89 11.50
CA ALA A 394 1.97 -4.49 11.54
C ALA A 394 0.75 -3.57 11.61
N SER A 395 -0.10 -3.61 10.60
CA SER A 395 -1.30 -2.80 10.49
C SER A 395 -2.54 -3.66 10.69
N TYR A 396 -3.32 -3.41 11.74
CA TYR A 396 -4.53 -4.18 12.00
C TYR A 396 -5.67 -3.76 11.05
N PRO A 397 -6.19 -4.64 10.18
CA PRO A 397 -7.34 -4.30 9.34
C PRO A 397 -8.65 -4.23 10.15
N PHE A 398 -8.66 -4.81 11.35
CA PHE A 398 -9.75 -4.83 12.32
C PHE A 398 -9.40 -3.99 13.56
N ALA A 399 -10.37 -3.81 14.47
CA ALA A 399 -10.11 -3.18 15.76
C ALA A 399 -9.26 -4.13 16.64
N PRO A 400 -8.11 -3.67 17.20
CA PRO A 400 -7.32 -4.48 18.12
C PRO A 400 -8.13 -4.90 19.35
N GLU A 401 -7.99 -6.16 19.76
CA GLU A 401 -8.54 -6.68 21.02
C GLU A 401 -7.55 -6.47 22.18
N ALA A 402 -7.95 -6.79 23.41
CA ALA A 402 -7.10 -6.59 24.60
C ALA A 402 -5.71 -7.25 24.49
N LYS A 403 -5.64 -8.47 23.95
CA LYS A 403 -4.39 -9.18 23.69
C LYS A 403 -3.49 -8.49 22.67
N ASP A 404 -4.09 -7.92 21.62
CA ASP A 404 -3.37 -7.15 20.60
C ASP A 404 -2.80 -5.87 21.23
N LEU A 405 -3.56 -5.20 22.10
CA LEU A 405 -3.11 -4.00 22.82
C LEU A 405 -1.95 -4.29 23.77
N ARG A 406 -1.94 -5.44 24.45
CA ARG A 406 -0.79 -5.87 25.27
C ARG A 406 0.47 -6.06 24.42
N LEU A 407 0.36 -6.76 23.28
CA LEU A 407 1.48 -6.91 22.34
C LEU A 407 1.98 -5.57 21.81
N ILE A 408 1.06 -4.68 21.42
CA ILE A 408 1.38 -3.32 20.96
C ILE A 408 2.17 -2.55 22.03
N ARG A 409 1.78 -2.67 23.31
CA ARG A 409 2.48 -2.03 24.43
C ARG A 409 3.87 -2.57 24.63
N THR A 410 4.07 -3.89 24.54
CA THR A 410 5.40 -4.51 24.54
C THR A 410 6.26 -3.95 23.41
N GLN A 411 5.71 -3.88 22.19
CA GLN A 411 6.41 -3.31 21.02
C GLN A 411 6.70 -1.80 21.14
N LEU A 412 5.99 -1.07 22.00
CA LEU A 412 6.27 0.34 22.31
C LEU A 412 7.23 0.52 23.48
N ASN A 413 7.65 -0.56 24.16
CA ASN A 413 8.31 -0.51 25.47
C ASN A 413 7.48 0.28 26.52
N MET A 414 6.16 0.07 26.50
CA MET A 414 5.15 0.72 27.35
C MET A 414 4.22 -0.33 28.00
N GLU A 415 4.80 -1.46 28.42
CA GLU A 415 4.06 -2.55 29.07
C GLU A 415 3.36 -2.09 30.34
N ASN A 416 2.17 -2.66 30.59
CA ASN A 416 1.50 -2.52 31.88
C ASN A 416 1.98 -3.66 32.79
N PRO A 417 2.73 -3.40 33.88
CA PRO A 417 3.20 -4.46 34.77
C PRO A 417 2.08 -5.26 35.44
N LEU A 418 0.86 -4.73 35.47
CA LEU A 418 -0.32 -5.39 36.04
C LEU A 418 -1.08 -6.26 35.03
N ASP A 419 -0.82 -6.10 33.73
CA ASP A 419 -1.45 -6.85 32.65
C ASP A 419 -0.41 -7.09 31.53
N PRO A 420 0.64 -7.89 31.80
CA PRO A 420 1.73 -8.10 30.87
C PRO A 420 1.27 -8.95 29.68
N TYR A 421 1.87 -8.71 28.52
CA TYR A 421 1.72 -9.59 27.36
C TYR A 421 2.32 -10.97 27.65
N ILE A 422 1.62 -12.03 27.25
CA ILE A 422 2.11 -13.41 27.31
C ILE A 422 2.38 -13.87 25.87
N GLU A 423 3.62 -14.24 25.57
CA GLU A 423 4.02 -14.65 24.22
C GLU A 423 3.11 -15.76 23.65
N GLY A 424 2.45 -15.49 22.53
CA GLY A 424 1.58 -16.42 21.81
C GLY A 424 0.10 -16.28 22.12
N GLU A 425 -0.31 -15.47 23.11
CA GLU A 425 -1.73 -15.26 23.46
C GLU A 425 -2.54 -14.60 22.33
N GLU A 426 -1.88 -13.89 21.41
CA GLU A 426 -2.46 -13.28 20.22
C GLU A 426 -2.91 -14.31 19.17
N LEU A 427 -2.36 -15.53 19.23
CA LEU A 427 -2.66 -16.63 18.32
C LEU A 427 -3.80 -17.55 18.81
N GLU A 428 -4.13 -17.47 20.11
CA GLU A 428 -5.29 -18.13 20.73
C GLU A 428 -6.59 -17.41 20.38
#